data_AF-A0A969GP45-F1
#
_entry.id   AF-A0A969GP45-F1
#
_cell.length_a   1.000
_cell.length_b   1.000
_cell.length_c   1.000
_cell.angle_alpha   90.00
_cell.angle_beta   90.00
_cell.angle_gamma   90.00
#
_symmetry.space_group_name_H-M   'P 1'
#
loop_
_entity.id
_entity.type
_entity.pdbx_description
1 polymer ?
#
loop_
_entity_poly.entity_id
_entity_poly.type
_entity_poly.pdbx_seq_one_letter_code
_entity_poly.pdbx_strand_id
1 'polypeptide(L)'
;MLCSANVSIFADESKPEASENSAPVPPAARIDGTGPGWKSLGKDDFVNVNCDENTWSFPNGEIHCTGSPVGVIRTQNQLTNLELVIEWRHMKSAGNSGVFLWASEDSLTSLKRGGLPAGIEVQVLDHGYAEKLSPKRQAKNRDWFTTNGDVFPTGNADMVPFPPVAPNGKRSFPSKNLSRGVGEWNHYYIRAVNGEVRQRARHEGNGEDLHRAAPIARIWSSLPVSCQRISDTGIMPALFTSSK
;
A
#
# COMPACT_ATOMS: atom_id res chain seq x y z
N MET A 1 -8.16 -8.85 -2.08
CA MET A 1 -7.67 -7.56 -2.62
C MET A 1 -7.31 -7.77 -4.09
N LEU A 2 -7.43 -6.76 -4.96
CA LEU A 2 -7.05 -6.81 -6.38
C LEU A 2 -6.03 -5.67 -6.71
N CYS A 3 -4.89 -5.96 -7.37
CA CYS A 3 -3.87 -5.07 -8.08
C CYS A 3 -4.27 -4.69 -9.54
N SER A 4 -3.45 -4.18 -10.49
CA SER A 4 -3.59 -4.37 -11.99
C SER A 4 -2.35 -3.88 -12.80
N ALA A 5 -2.13 -4.36 -14.04
CA ALA A 5 -1.21 -3.86 -15.09
C ALA A 5 -1.47 -4.47 -16.51
N ASN A 6 -1.57 -3.61 -17.55
CA ASN A 6 -1.68 -4.01 -18.98
C ASN A 6 -0.48 -3.52 -19.83
N VAL A 7 -0.17 -4.22 -20.93
CA VAL A 7 0.80 -3.83 -21.98
C VAL A 7 0.12 -3.83 -23.36
N SER A 8 0.45 -2.88 -24.23
CA SER A 8 0.12 -2.92 -25.65
C SER A 8 1.28 -2.40 -26.50
N ILE A 9 1.46 -3.03 -27.66
CA ILE A 9 2.53 -2.87 -28.65
C ILE A 9 2.15 -1.77 -29.63
N PHE A 10 3.09 -0.91 -30.03
CA PHE A 10 2.88 0.11 -31.08
C PHE A 10 3.17 -0.44 -32.48
N ALA A 11 2.30 -0.10 -33.43
CA ALA A 11 2.61 0.06 -34.84
C ALA A 11 1.86 1.31 -35.35
N ASP A 12 2.53 2.06 -36.23
CA ASP A 12 2.28 3.45 -36.61
C ASP A 12 1.34 3.62 -37.82
N GLU A 13 0.91 4.88 -38.00
CA GLU A 13 0.36 5.58 -39.18
C GLU A 13 -1.16 5.59 -39.41
N SER A 14 -1.83 6.69 -39.03
CA SER A 14 -2.28 7.75 -39.97
C SER A 14 -3.15 8.86 -39.33
N LYS A 15 -2.68 10.10 -39.51
CA LYS A 15 -3.30 11.45 -39.72
C LYS A 15 -4.62 11.90 -38.99
N PRO A 16 -4.74 13.17 -38.54
CA PRO A 16 -5.75 13.60 -37.57
C PRO A 16 -7.02 14.19 -38.19
N GLU A 17 -8.17 13.93 -37.57
CA GLU A 17 -9.37 14.76 -37.67
C GLU A 17 -9.66 15.43 -36.33
N ALA A 18 -10.00 16.71 -36.42
CA ALA A 18 -10.17 17.62 -35.30
C ALA A 18 -11.60 17.55 -34.73
N SER A 19 -11.73 17.41 -33.41
CA SER A 19 -12.63 18.24 -32.60
C SER A 19 -12.47 17.87 -31.13
N GLU A 20 -12.08 18.83 -30.31
CA GLU A 20 -12.91 19.35 -29.22
C GLU A 20 -12.09 20.36 -28.43
N ASN A 21 -12.64 21.57 -28.36
CA ASN A 21 -12.10 22.69 -27.63
C ASN A 21 -12.28 22.41 -26.12
N SER A 22 -11.43 21.56 -25.55
CA SER A 22 -11.26 21.48 -24.11
C SER A 22 -10.19 22.49 -23.71
N ALA A 23 -10.54 23.41 -22.80
CA ALA A 23 -9.55 24.29 -22.19
C ALA A 23 -8.40 23.43 -21.63
N PRO A 24 -7.12 23.81 -21.82
CA PRO A 24 -6.01 23.02 -21.30
C PRO A 24 -6.17 22.89 -19.80
N VAL A 25 -6.30 21.65 -19.30
CA VAL A 25 -6.28 21.45 -17.85
C VAL A 25 -4.91 21.90 -17.36
N PRO A 26 -4.83 22.77 -16.34
CA PRO A 26 -3.54 23.23 -15.84
C PRO A 26 -2.65 22.04 -15.47
N PRO A 27 -1.34 22.12 -15.72
CA PRO A 27 -0.44 21.02 -15.40
C PRO A 27 -0.43 20.78 -13.88
N ALA A 28 -1.07 19.70 -13.45
CA ALA A 28 -1.00 19.23 -12.07
C ALA A 28 0.24 18.37 -11.86
N ALA A 29 1.02 18.68 -10.82
CA ALA A 29 2.08 17.80 -10.36
C ALA A 29 1.47 16.57 -9.66
N ARG A 30 1.48 15.43 -10.32
CA ARG A 30 0.97 14.15 -9.78
C ARG A 30 2.10 13.15 -9.58
N ILE A 31 2.00 12.38 -8.50
CA ILE A 31 2.81 11.17 -8.30
C ILE A 31 1.88 9.99 -8.57
N ASP A 32 1.95 9.46 -9.79
CA ASP A 32 1.13 8.35 -10.28
C ASP A 32 1.98 7.11 -10.62
N GLY A 33 3.26 7.12 -10.21
CA GLY A 33 4.20 6.06 -10.55
C GLY A 33 4.69 6.10 -11.99
N THR A 34 4.44 7.19 -12.75
CA THR A 34 5.00 7.37 -14.08
C THR A 34 6.24 8.27 -14.05
N GLY A 35 7.15 8.03 -15.00
CA GLY A 35 8.38 8.80 -15.15
C GLY A 35 9.67 8.02 -14.85
N PRO A 36 10.83 8.68 -14.99
CA PRO A 36 12.13 8.04 -14.83
C PRO A 36 12.31 7.43 -13.45
N GLY A 37 12.81 6.19 -13.40
CA GLY A 37 13.11 5.49 -12.14
C GLY A 37 11.96 4.68 -11.54
N TRP A 38 10.72 4.84 -12.01
CA TRP A 38 9.59 4.03 -11.56
C TRP A 38 9.51 2.68 -12.28
N LYS A 39 9.64 1.57 -11.54
CA LYS A 39 9.56 0.19 -12.08
C LYS A 39 8.29 -0.53 -11.65
N SER A 40 7.53 -1.11 -12.59
CA SER A 40 6.43 -2.06 -12.31
C SER A 40 6.87 -3.29 -11.54
N LEU A 41 6.12 -3.65 -10.51
CA LEU A 41 6.27 -4.93 -9.83
C LEU A 41 5.20 -5.92 -10.29
N GLY A 42 5.64 -7.09 -10.74
CA GLY A 42 4.79 -8.21 -11.14
C GLY A 42 5.07 -9.47 -10.30
N LYS A 43 4.47 -10.59 -10.71
CA LYS A 43 4.63 -11.89 -10.05
C LYS A 43 6.08 -12.22 -9.71
N ASP A 44 6.98 -12.00 -10.67
CA ASP A 44 8.40 -12.35 -10.55
C ASP A 44 9.19 -11.37 -9.68
N ASP A 45 8.57 -10.33 -9.14
CA ASP A 45 9.20 -9.44 -8.16
C ASP A 45 8.88 -9.86 -6.71
N PHE A 46 8.03 -10.87 -6.50
CA PHE A 46 7.58 -11.31 -5.18
C PHE A 46 7.91 -12.78 -4.88
N VAL A 47 8.01 -13.06 -3.58
CA VAL A 47 8.18 -14.41 -3.00
C VAL A 47 7.07 -14.64 -1.98
N ASN A 48 6.40 -15.79 -2.06
CA ASN A 48 5.46 -16.23 -1.03
C ASN A 48 6.24 -16.61 0.24
N VAL A 49 5.82 -16.10 1.40
CA VAL A 49 6.50 -16.33 2.68
C VAL A 49 5.84 -17.46 3.47
N ASN A 50 4.54 -17.35 3.75
CA ASN A 50 3.84 -18.26 4.66
C ASN A 50 2.41 -18.59 4.24
N CYS A 51 2.09 -18.44 2.95
CA CYS A 51 0.78 -18.73 2.38
C CYS A 51 0.75 -20.02 1.55
N ASP A 52 -0.45 -20.53 1.26
CA ASP A 52 -0.63 -21.63 0.30
C ASP A 52 -0.33 -21.13 -1.14
N GLU A 53 0.07 -22.04 -2.03
CA GLU A 53 0.43 -21.72 -3.43
C GLU A 53 -0.67 -20.97 -4.20
N ASN A 54 -1.94 -21.22 -3.88
CA ASN A 54 -3.10 -20.59 -4.52
C ASN A 54 -3.64 -19.35 -3.78
N THR A 55 -2.94 -18.86 -2.74
CA THR A 55 -3.37 -17.69 -1.97
C THR A 55 -3.23 -16.41 -2.79
N TRP A 56 -2.23 -16.35 -3.67
CA TRP A 56 -1.87 -15.20 -4.47
C TRP A 56 -1.96 -15.53 -5.96
N SER A 57 -2.56 -14.62 -6.74
CA SER A 57 -2.56 -14.72 -8.20
C SER A 57 -2.33 -13.35 -8.83
N PHE A 58 -1.87 -13.35 -10.08
CA PHE A 58 -1.46 -12.12 -10.78
C PHE A 58 -2.13 -11.97 -12.15
N PRO A 59 -3.48 -11.94 -12.22
CA PRO A 59 -4.18 -11.81 -13.50
C PRO A 59 -4.08 -10.37 -14.01
N ASN A 60 -3.84 -10.10 -15.30
CA ASN A 60 -3.90 -8.75 -15.86
C ASN A 60 -3.05 -7.71 -15.10
N GLY A 61 -1.85 -8.12 -14.63
CA GLY A 61 -0.96 -7.31 -13.77
C GLY A 61 -1.50 -6.99 -12.37
N GLU A 62 -2.64 -7.60 -12.08
CA GLU A 62 -3.22 -8.02 -10.82
C GLU A 62 -2.28 -8.36 -9.67
N ILE A 63 -2.57 -7.99 -8.43
CA ILE A 63 -2.22 -8.82 -7.27
C ILE A 63 -3.52 -9.17 -6.57
N HIS A 64 -3.93 -10.41 -6.70
CA HIS A 64 -5.14 -10.94 -6.08
C HIS A 64 -4.75 -11.78 -4.87
N CYS A 65 -5.46 -11.59 -3.76
CA CYS A 65 -5.32 -12.44 -2.58
C CYS A 65 -6.65 -13.04 -2.14
N THR A 66 -6.65 -14.32 -1.74
CA THR A 66 -7.84 -15.02 -1.24
C THR A 66 -8.24 -14.59 0.18
N GLY A 67 -7.29 -14.07 0.96
CA GLY A 67 -7.46 -13.77 2.40
C GLY A 67 -7.31 -15.00 3.30
N SER A 68 -7.05 -16.19 2.74
CA SER A 68 -6.98 -17.45 3.48
C SER A 68 -5.90 -18.37 2.90
N PRO A 69 -4.86 -18.73 3.68
CA PRO A 69 -4.61 -18.28 5.06
C PRO A 69 -4.25 -16.79 5.14
N VAL A 70 -4.25 -16.27 6.37
CA VAL A 70 -3.57 -15.00 6.64
C VAL A 70 -2.07 -15.20 6.42
N GLY A 71 -1.43 -14.25 5.75
CA GLY A 71 0.01 -14.31 5.51
C GLY A 71 0.46 -13.25 4.50
N VAL A 72 1.69 -13.36 4.02
CA VAL A 72 2.36 -12.30 3.28
C VAL A 72 3.13 -12.81 2.06
N ILE A 73 3.22 -11.96 1.04
CA ILE A 73 4.27 -12.02 0.01
C ILE A 73 5.26 -10.89 0.25
N ARG A 74 6.52 -11.09 -0.16
CA ARG A 74 7.60 -10.11 0.01
C ARG A 74 8.29 -9.82 -1.30
N THR A 75 8.86 -8.64 -1.51
CA THR A 75 9.74 -8.41 -2.66
C THR A 75 10.94 -9.36 -2.63
N GLN A 76 11.42 -9.78 -3.81
CA GLN A 76 12.61 -10.64 -3.93
C GLN A 76 13.83 -9.97 -3.30
N ASN A 77 14.03 -8.69 -3.65
CA ASN A 77 15.11 -7.87 -3.16
C ASN A 77 14.66 -7.06 -1.94
N GLN A 78 15.57 -6.91 -0.99
CA GLN A 78 15.37 -6.04 0.17
C GLN A 78 15.53 -4.56 -0.23
N LEU A 79 14.73 -3.68 0.37
CA LEU A 79 14.66 -2.27 0.03
C LEU A 79 14.72 -1.41 1.29
N THR A 80 15.66 -0.47 1.35
CA THR A 80 15.78 0.45 2.49
C THR A 80 14.99 1.72 2.26
N ASN A 81 15.25 2.39 1.14
CA ASN A 81 14.58 3.60 0.72
C ASN A 81 13.68 3.27 -0.46
N LEU A 82 12.40 3.64 -0.36
CA LEU A 82 11.44 3.44 -1.42
C LEU A 82 10.37 4.53 -1.45
N GLU A 83 9.91 4.78 -2.65
CA GLU A 83 8.62 5.40 -2.92
C GLU A 83 7.75 4.33 -3.57
N LEU A 84 6.49 4.24 -3.16
CA LEU A 84 5.56 3.20 -3.55
C LEU A 84 4.19 3.80 -3.80
N VAL A 85 3.72 3.66 -5.03
CA VAL A 85 2.34 3.96 -5.42
C VAL A 85 1.57 2.65 -5.46
N ILE A 86 0.43 2.56 -4.78
CA ILE A 86 -0.45 1.39 -4.78
C ILE A 86 -1.89 1.83 -5.00
N GLU A 87 -2.58 1.12 -5.86
CA GLU A 87 -4.04 1.15 -5.91
C GLU A 87 -4.59 -0.12 -5.29
N TRP A 88 -5.67 0.01 -4.52
CA TRP A 88 -6.24 -1.11 -3.80
C TRP A 88 -7.75 -1.04 -3.74
N ARG A 89 -8.35 -2.22 -3.69
CA ARG A 89 -9.79 -2.42 -3.53
C ARG A 89 -10.06 -3.69 -2.74
N HIS A 90 -11.00 -3.59 -1.81
CA HIS A 90 -11.60 -4.76 -1.15
C HIS A 90 -12.80 -5.26 -1.93
N MET A 91 -12.92 -6.58 -2.06
CA MET A 91 -14.04 -7.25 -2.75
C MET A 91 -15.14 -7.71 -1.80
N LYS A 92 -14.89 -7.62 -0.49
CA LYS A 92 -15.82 -8.00 0.57
C LYS A 92 -15.83 -6.92 1.64
N SER A 93 -17.00 -6.67 2.20
CA SER A 93 -17.15 -5.79 3.36
C SER A 93 -16.34 -6.35 4.55
N ALA A 94 -15.72 -5.45 5.30
CA ALA A 94 -14.77 -5.68 6.37
C ALA A 94 -13.46 -6.37 5.97
N GLY A 95 -13.08 -6.26 4.69
CA GLY A 95 -11.76 -6.67 4.22
C GLY A 95 -10.64 -5.94 4.95
N ASN A 96 -9.59 -6.66 5.31
CA ASN A 96 -8.41 -6.18 6.02
C ASN A 96 -7.16 -6.63 5.25
N SER A 97 -6.23 -5.73 5.04
CA SER A 97 -4.92 -5.97 4.46
C SER A 97 -3.97 -4.88 4.95
N GLY A 98 -2.74 -4.88 4.48
CA GLY A 98 -1.75 -3.89 4.83
C GLY A 98 -0.51 -4.03 3.97
N VAL A 99 0.26 -2.95 3.95
CA VAL A 99 1.62 -2.90 3.38
C VAL A 99 2.60 -2.83 4.54
N PHE A 100 3.44 -3.85 4.69
CA PHE A 100 4.46 -3.87 5.74
C PHE A 100 5.77 -3.35 5.16
N LEU A 101 6.32 -2.34 5.82
CA LEU A 101 7.60 -1.74 5.53
C LEU A 101 8.62 -2.23 6.56
N TRP A 102 9.85 -2.44 6.11
CA TRP A 102 11.00 -2.75 6.96
C TRP A 102 10.75 -3.94 7.92
N ALA A 103 10.15 -5.02 7.41
CA ALA A 103 9.88 -6.21 8.20
C ALA A 103 11.12 -7.09 8.39
N SER A 104 11.58 -7.36 9.62
CA SER A 104 12.87 -8.03 9.86
C SER A 104 12.98 -9.43 9.20
N GLU A 105 14.17 -9.81 8.72
CA GLU A 105 14.41 -11.16 8.15
C GLU A 105 14.10 -12.25 9.17
N ASP A 106 14.51 -12.04 10.44
CA ASP A 106 14.21 -12.97 11.53
C ASP A 106 12.71 -13.14 11.71
N SER A 107 11.94 -12.06 11.58
CA SER A 107 10.48 -12.17 11.59
C SER A 107 10.00 -12.96 10.38
N LEU A 108 10.43 -12.64 9.17
CA LEU A 108 9.97 -13.27 7.94
C LEU A 108 10.28 -14.78 7.88
N THR A 109 11.48 -15.17 8.27
CA THR A 109 11.95 -16.57 8.26
C THR A 109 11.31 -17.42 9.35
N SER A 110 10.87 -16.81 10.45
CA SER A 110 10.18 -17.51 11.54
C SER A 110 8.65 -17.57 11.37
N LEU A 111 8.08 -16.84 10.40
CA LEU A 111 6.64 -16.80 10.18
C LEU A 111 6.05 -18.18 9.92
N LYS A 112 5.04 -18.51 10.72
CA LYS A 112 4.17 -19.66 10.47
C LYS A 112 2.94 -19.21 9.69
N ARG A 113 2.24 -20.16 9.08
CA ARG A 113 0.93 -19.94 8.44
C ARG A 113 0.01 -19.16 9.39
N GLY A 114 -0.61 -18.09 8.92
CA GLY A 114 -1.46 -17.21 9.74
C GLY A 114 -0.73 -16.08 10.45
N GLY A 115 0.61 -16.07 10.45
CA GLY A 115 1.43 -15.04 11.06
C GLY A 115 1.59 -13.80 10.19
N LEU A 116 1.77 -12.65 10.83
CA LEU A 116 2.15 -11.38 10.22
C LEU A 116 3.52 -10.95 10.75
N PRO A 117 4.37 -10.33 9.93
CA PRO A 117 5.71 -9.98 10.35
C PRO A 117 5.72 -8.82 11.34
N ALA A 118 6.81 -8.71 12.10
CA ALA A 118 7.18 -7.48 12.79
C ALA A 118 7.74 -6.47 11.78
N GLY A 119 7.24 -5.24 11.80
CA GLY A 119 7.61 -4.16 10.89
C GLY A 119 6.72 -2.93 11.10
N ILE A 120 6.70 -2.02 10.12
CA ILE A 120 5.77 -0.87 10.11
C ILE A 120 4.65 -1.15 9.12
N GLU A 121 3.42 -1.28 9.59
CA GLU A 121 2.25 -1.52 8.76
C GLU A 121 1.58 -0.22 8.34
N VAL A 122 1.36 -0.05 7.04
CA VAL A 122 0.42 0.90 6.45
C VAL A 122 -0.89 0.17 6.19
N GLN A 123 -1.92 0.51 6.96
CA GLN A 123 -3.20 -0.21 7.00
C GLN A 123 -4.01 -0.05 5.71
N VAL A 124 -4.57 -1.16 5.23
CA VAL A 124 -5.57 -1.18 4.16
C VAL A 124 -6.85 -1.85 4.68
N LEU A 125 -7.85 -1.06 5.07
CA LEU A 125 -9.01 -1.58 5.81
C LEU A 125 -10.32 -1.05 5.26
N ASP A 126 -11.27 -1.95 5.01
CA ASP A 126 -12.62 -1.59 4.59
C ASP A 126 -13.44 -0.97 5.74
N HIS A 127 -14.32 -0.02 5.42
CA HIS A 127 -15.18 0.64 6.40
C HIS A 127 -16.12 -0.32 7.14
N GLY A 128 -16.57 -1.39 6.48
CA GLY A 128 -17.38 -2.44 7.10
C GLY A 128 -16.68 -3.15 8.26
N TYR A 129 -15.36 -3.01 8.42
CA TYR A 129 -14.65 -3.52 9.60
C TYR A 129 -15.18 -2.87 10.89
N ALA A 130 -15.46 -1.57 10.86
CA ALA A 130 -16.02 -0.86 12.00
C ALA A 130 -17.45 -1.35 12.35
N GLU A 131 -18.23 -1.68 11.33
CA GLU A 131 -19.62 -2.17 11.47
C GLU A 131 -19.67 -3.60 12.04
N LYS A 132 -18.67 -4.43 11.72
CA LYS A 132 -18.59 -5.83 12.22
C LYS A 132 -18.01 -5.96 13.62
N LEU A 133 -17.60 -4.87 14.27
CA LEU A 133 -17.17 -4.93 15.66
C LEU A 133 -18.31 -5.42 16.56
N SER A 134 -17.99 -6.11 17.65
CA SER A 134 -19.02 -6.52 18.62
C SER A 134 -19.73 -5.29 19.23
N PRO A 135 -20.99 -5.40 19.68
CA PRO A 135 -21.71 -4.26 20.28
C PRO A 135 -20.92 -3.60 21.42
N LYS A 136 -20.24 -4.39 22.24
CA LYS A 136 -19.35 -3.90 23.31
C LYS A 136 -18.19 -3.05 22.79
N ARG A 137 -17.63 -3.40 21.62
CA ARG A 137 -16.53 -2.63 20.99
C ARG A 137 -17.06 -1.41 20.25
N GLN A 138 -18.26 -1.48 19.66
CA GLN A 138 -18.91 -0.32 19.03
C GLN A 138 -19.29 0.75 20.05
N ALA A 139 -19.74 0.34 21.25
CA ALA A 139 -20.11 1.25 22.34
C ALA A 139 -18.91 1.99 22.97
N LYS A 140 -17.67 1.58 22.67
CA LYS A 140 -16.48 2.32 23.08
C LYS A 140 -16.12 3.37 22.03
N ASN A 141 -15.56 4.50 22.48
CA ASN A 141 -14.93 5.44 21.57
C ASN A 141 -13.88 4.70 20.73
N ARG A 142 -14.06 4.77 19.41
CA ARG A 142 -13.30 3.98 18.43
C ARG A 142 -12.03 4.72 18.05
N ASP A 143 -11.23 5.03 19.07
CA ASP A 143 -10.05 5.90 19.01
C ASP A 143 -8.73 5.15 18.79
N TRP A 144 -8.79 3.83 18.60
CA TRP A 144 -7.62 2.96 18.47
C TRP A 144 -7.31 2.55 17.01
N PHE A 145 -8.19 2.87 16.06
CA PHE A 145 -7.97 2.64 14.62
C PHE A 145 -8.86 3.55 13.75
N THR A 146 -8.40 3.80 12.52
CA THR A 146 -9.26 4.23 11.41
C THR A 146 -9.22 3.21 10.27
N THR A 147 -10.00 3.46 9.23
CA THR A 147 -10.04 2.67 7.99
C THR A 147 -9.37 3.41 6.83
N ASN A 148 -8.58 4.46 7.13
CA ASN A 148 -8.15 5.47 6.16
C ASN A 148 -6.63 5.55 5.95
N GLY A 149 -5.88 4.50 6.30
CA GLY A 149 -4.44 4.43 6.06
C GLY A 149 -3.57 4.70 7.30
N ASP A 150 -4.00 4.21 8.46
CA ASP A 150 -3.19 4.25 9.68
C ASP A 150 -1.79 3.67 9.47
N VAL A 151 -0.80 4.21 10.17
CA VAL A 151 0.58 3.69 10.19
C VAL A 151 0.98 3.32 11.61
N PHE A 152 1.42 2.09 11.84
CA PHE A 152 1.72 1.58 13.18
C PHE A 152 2.74 0.42 13.17
N PRO A 153 3.47 0.18 14.28
CA PRO A 153 4.40 -0.92 14.36
C PRO A 153 3.67 -2.23 14.70
N THR A 154 4.18 -3.34 14.18
CA THR A 154 3.70 -4.70 14.43
C THR A 154 4.78 -5.56 15.07
N GLY A 155 4.37 -6.63 15.76
CA GLY A 155 5.29 -7.52 16.45
C GLY A 155 6.14 -6.78 17.49
N ASN A 156 7.47 -6.89 17.39
CA ASN A 156 8.43 -6.23 18.25
C ASN A 156 9.03 -4.94 17.63
N ALA A 157 8.50 -4.46 16.50
CA ALA A 157 8.93 -3.19 15.91
C ALA A 157 8.50 -1.99 16.77
N ASP A 158 9.13 -0.84 16.53
CA ASP A 158 8.75 0.41 17.16
C ASP A 158 8.85 1.59 16.17
N MET A 159 8.10 2.66 16.46
CA MET A 159 8.14 3.91 15.72
C MET A 159 7.73 5.10 16.59
N VAL A 160 8.14 6.29 16.19
CA VAL A 160 7.60 7.55 16.69
C VAL A 160 6.51 8.03 15.71
N PRO A 161 5.22 8.02 16.07
CA PRO A 161 4.16 8.40 15.15
C PRO A 161 4.10 9.92 14.93
N PHE A 162 3.78 10.33 13.70
CA PHE A 162 3.37 11.69 13.41
C PHE A 162 1.90 11.92 13.83
N PRO A 163 1.55 13.14 14.27
CA PRO A 163 0.16 13.51 14.51
C PRO A 163 -0.72 13.42 13.25
N PRO A 164 -2.03 13.14 13.40
CA PRO A 164 -2.72 12.79 14.65
C PRO A 164 -2.29 11.42 15.21
N VAL A 165 -2.13 11.30 16.54
CA VAL A 165 -1.62 10.08 17.19
C VAL A 165 -2.75 9.42 17.98
N ALA A 166 -2.83 8.08 17.91
CA ALA A 166 -3.74 7.30 18.73
C ALA A 166 -3.43 7.46 20.23
N PRO A 167 -4.41 7.29 21.14
CA PRO A 167 -4.20 7.48 22.57
C PRO A 167 -3.08 6.62 23.18
N ASN A 168 -2.75 5.47 22.58
CA ASN A 168 -1.66 4.60 23.03
C ASN A 168 -0.26 5.07 22.59
N GLY A 169 -0.14 6.15 21.82
CA GLY A 169 1.13 6.72 21.37
C GLY A 169 1.88 5.88 20.33
N LYS A 170 1.28 4.84 19.76
CA LYS A 170 1.95 3.88 18.85
C LYS A 170 1.43 3.91 17.42
N ARG A 171 0.36 4.65 17.13
CA ARG A 171 -0.27 4.65 15.81
C ARG A 171 -0.47 6.07 15.33
N SER A 172 -0.06 6.34 14.10
CA SER A 172 -0.38 7.56 13.37
C SER A 172 -1.69 7.36 12.62
N PHE A 173 -2.61 8.30 12.80
CA PHE A 173 -3.84 8.40 12.04
C PHE A 173 -3.67 9.35 10.86
N PRO A 174 -4.46 9.19 9.80
CA PRO A 174 -4.47 10.15 8.72
C PRO A 174 -5.10 11.47 9.18
N SER A 175 -4.62 12.59 8.65
CA SER A 175 -5.21 13.91 8.92
C SER A 175 -6.57 14.12 8.24
N LYS A 176 -6.93 13.26 7.28
CA LYS A 176 -8.21 13.26 6.55
C LYS A 176 -8.66 11.82 6.28
N ASN A 177 -9.97 11.56 6.37
CA ASN A 177 -10.54 10.25 6.05
C ASN A 177 -10.89 10.20 4.57
N LEU A 178 -10.01 9.60 3.76
CA LEU A 178 -10.11 9.64 2.29
C LEU A 178 -10.29 8.27 1.63
N SER A 179 -10.25 7.17 2.39
CA SER A 179 -10.51 5.85 1.83
C SER A 179 -11.98 5.70 1.46
N ARG A 180 -12.25 4.88 0.45
CA ARG A 180 -13.54 4.43 -0.04
C ARG A 180 -13.76 2.99 0.41
N GLY A 181 -15.03 2.63 0.58
CA GLY A 181 -15.44 1.30 1.02
C GLY A 181 -15.32 0.21 -0.05
N VAL A 182 -15.89 -0.95 0.26
CA VAL A 182 -15.91 -2.15 -0.58
C VAL A 182 -16.32 -1.86 -2.02
N GLY A 183 -15.62 -2.47 -2.97
CA GLY A 183 -15.90 -2.32 -4.40
C GLY A 183 -15.22 -1.12 -5.07
N GLU A 184 -14.71 -0.18 -4.28
CA GLU A 184 -14.12 1.06 -4.77
C GLU A 184 -12.58 0.99 -4.78
N TRP A 185 -11.98 1.63 -5.78
CA TRP A 185 -10.54 1.81 -5.86
C TRP A 185 -10.07 2.95 -4.96
N ASN A 186 -8.98 2.69 -4.26
CA ASN A 186 -8.28 3.60 -3.38
C ASN A 186 -6.83 3.72 -3.84
N HIS A 187 -6.20 4.86 -3.58
CA HIS A 187 -4.83 5.13 -4.01
C HIS A 187 -3.98 5.58 -2.83
N TYR A 188 -2.86 4.89 -2.60
CA TYR A 188 -1.83 5.28 -1.64
C TYR A 188 -0.54 5.63 -2.36
N TYR A 189 0.07 6.74 -1.98
CA TYR A 189 1.49 7.00 -2.16
C TYR A 189 2.19 6.90 -0.81
N ILE A 190 3.20 6.04 -0.74
CA ILE A 190 3.99 5.76 0.46
C ILE A 190 5.44 6.12 0.15
N ARG A 191 6.05 6.96 0.99
CA ARG A 191 7.47 7.28 0.94
C ARG A 191 8.12 6.83 2.23
N ALA A 192 8.97 5.82 2.14
CA ALA A 192 9.74 5.29 3.25
C ALA A 192 11.23 5.54 2.97
N VAL A 193 11.78 6.63 3.51
CA VAL A 193 13.14 7.09 3.20
C VAL A 193 13.81 7.59 4.47
N ASN A 194 15.06 7.15 4.70
CA ASN A 194 15.89 7.58 5.83
C ASN A 194 15.21 7.39 7.20
N GLY A 195 14.50 6.27 7.38
CA GLY A 195 13.83 5.94 8.65
C GLY A 195 12.51 6.67 8.87
N GLU A 196 12.05 7.49 7.92
CA GLU A 196 10.76 8.17 7.97
C GLU A 196 9.76 7.53 6.99
N VAL A 197 8.54 7.27 7.47
CA VAL A 197 7.41 6.84 6.62
C VAL A 197 6.39 7.97 6.51
N ARG A 198 6.09 8.36 5.27
CA ARG A 198 4.97 9.27 4.94
C ARG A 198 3.99 8.55 4.02
N GLN A 199 2.71 8.70 4.31
CA GLN A 199 1.63 8.16 3.48
C GLN A 199 0.72 9.31 3.03
N ARG A 200 0.21 9.20 1.80
CA ARG A 200 -0.85 10.07 1.26
C ARG A 200 -1.91 9.21 0.58
N ALA A 201 -3.17 9.36 1.02
CA ALA A 201 -4.33 8.83 0.31
C ALA A 201 -4.91 9.89 -0.63
N ARG A 202 -5.41 9.48 -1.80
CA ARG A 202 -6.06 10.38 -2.78
C ARG A 202 -7.50 9.94 -3.08
N HIS A 203 -8.36 10.93 -3.37
CA HIS A 203 -9.72 10.77 -3.91
C HIS A 203 -9.79 11.27 -5.35
N GLU A 204 -10.37 10.50 -6.27
CA GLU A 204 -10.89 11.04 -7.53
C GLU A 204 -12.35 11.45 -7.33
N GLY A 205 -12.67 12.75 -7.40
CA GLY A 205 -14.07 13.19 -7.37
C GLY A 205 -14.38 14.66 -7.07
N ASN A 206 -13.43 15.45 -6.58
CA ASN A 206 -13.59 16.90 -6.49
C ASN A 206 -12.56 17.54 -7.43
N GLY A 207 -12.96 18.54 -8.21
CA GLY A 207 -12.13 19.26 -9.18
C GLY A 207 -10.96 20.07 -8.60
N GLU A 208 -10.30 19.55 -7.57
CA GLU A 208 -8.91 19.87 -7.28
C GLU A 208 -8.01 18.83 -7.98
N ASP A 209 -7.51 19.25 -9.13
CA ASP A 209 -6.40 18.69 -9.91
C ASP A 209 -6.17 17.16 -9.89
N LEU A 210 -6.85 16.55 -10.87
CA LEU A 210 -6.35 15.72 -11.99
C LEU A 210 -6.15 14.20 -11.85
N HIS A 211 -7.29 13.52 -11.73
CA HIS A 211 -7.82 12.48 -12.63
C HIS A 211 -6.93 11.43 -13.35
N ARG A 212 -7.47 10.19 -13.25
CA ARG A 212 -7.36 8.94 -14.02
C ARG A 212 -6.07 8.14 -13.86
N ALA A 213 -6.07 7.28 -12.85
CA ALA A 213 -5.11 6.20 -12.69
C ALA A 213 -5.58 4.87 -13.30
N ALA A 214 -4.66 4.22 -14.00
CA ALA A 214 -4.60 2.76 -14.12
C ALA A 214 -3.37 2.31 -13.30
N PRO A 215 -3.47 1.18 -12.59
CA PRO A 215 -2.56 0.82 -11.50
C PRO A 215 -1.22 0.31 -12.01
N ILE A 216 -0.18 0.44 -11.18
CA ILE A 216 0.92 -0.52 -11.01
C ILE A 216 1.66 -0.15 -9.70
N ALA A 217 1.96 -1.15 -8.85
CA ALA A 217 2.92 -1.01 -7.75
C ALA A 217 4.32 -0.72 -8.31
N ARG A 218 4.91 0.45 -8.03
CA ARG A 218 6.26 0.82 -8.51
C ARG A 218 7.18 1.34 -7.42
N ILE A 219 8.45 0.93 -7.45
CA ILE A 219 9.48 1.27 -6.46
C ILE A 219 10.62 2.08 -7.09
N TRP A 220 11.02 3.18 -6.44
CA TRP A 220 12.25 3.92 -6.74
C TRP A 220 13.33 3.63 -5.69
N SER A 221 14.55 3.28 -6.12
CA SER A 221 15.72 3.15 -5.25
C SER A 221 16.84 4.07 -5.72
N SER A 222 17.32 4.93 -4.83
CA SER A 222 18.56 5.70 -5.04
C SER A 222 19.48 5.58 -3.82
N LEU A 223 20.75 5.28 -4.10
CA LEU A 223 21.92 5.32 -3.20
C LEU A 223 22.67 6.67 -3.41
N PRO A 224 23.74 6.99 -2.65
CA PRO A 224 23.91 6.97 -1.20
C PRO A 224 24.48 8.32 -0.67
N VAL A 225 24.15 8.81 0.54
CA VAL A 225 25.12 9.47 1.48
C VAL A 225 24.58 9.45 2.92
N SER A 226 25.51 9.21 3.84
CA SER A 226 25.46 9.09 5.30
C SER A 226 24.48 9.96 6.11
N CYS A 227 23.74 9.31 7.01
CA CYS A 227 23.83 9.54 8.46
C CYS A 227 23.30 8.29 9.20
N GLN A 228 24.18 7.64 9.98
CA GLN A 228 23.87 6.47 10.79
C GLN A 228 22.89 6.82 11.92
N ARG A 229 21.83 6.01 12.11
CA ARG A 229 21.66 5.08 13.24
C ARG A 229 20.16 4.69 13.40
N ILE A 230 19.68 3.79 12.55
CA ILE A 230 18.72 2.74 12.95
C ILE A 230 19.59 1.49 13.03
N SER A 231 19.85 1.03 14.24
CA SER A 231 20.86 0.03 14.59
C SER A 231 20.72 -1.27 13.78
N ASP A 232 21.80 -1.63 13.07
CA ASP A 232 22.36 -2.97 12.81
C ASP A 232 21.46 -4.22 12.62
N THR A 233 20.17 -4.08 12.31
CA THR A 233 19.29 -5.20 12.01
C THR A 233 18.38 -4.88 10.82
N GLY A 234 18.87 -5.20 9.62
CA GLY A 234 18.02 -5.74 8.57
C GLY A 234 17.28 -4.74 7.67
N ILE A 235 17.79 -4.64 6.45
CA ILE A 235 17.26 -4.03 5.23
C ILE A 235 16.17 -4.95 4.65
N MET A 236 14.92 -4.55 4.38
CA MET A 236 13.84 -5.56 4.26
C MET A 236 12.63 -5.19 3.37
N PRO A 237 11.95 -6.17 2.75
CA PRO A 237 10.99 -6.00 1.64
C PRO A 237 9.67 -5.30 2.02
N ALA A 238 9.01 -4.69 1.02
CA ALA A 238 7.61 -4.30 1.13
C ALA A 238 6.73 -5.56 1.03
N LEU A 239 5.83 -5.77 1.99
CA LEU A 239 4.94 -6.94 2.00
C LEU A 239 3.48 -6.56 1.87
N PHE A 240 2.75 -7.29 1.04
CA PHE A 240 1.30 -7.25 0.99
C PHE A 240 0.74 -8.36 1.86
N THR A 241 -0.31 -8.07 2.63
CA THR A 241 -0.97 -9.08 3.46
C THR A 241 -2.24 -9.62 2.82
N SER A 242 -2.36 -10.93 2.82
CA SER A 242 -3.62 -11.64 2.64
C SER A 242 -4.30 -11.63 4.00
N SER A 243 -5.35 -10.85 4.22
CA SER A 243 -6.18 -10.99 5.42
C SER A 243 -7.66 -10.82 5.08
N LYS A 244 -8.54 -11.20 6.01
CA LYS A 244 -9.99 -11.41 5.75
C LYS A 244 -10.72 -10.15 5.36
#